data_AF-A0A7S0EFE8-F1
#
_entry.id   AF-A0A7S0EFE8-F1
#
_cell.length_a   1.000
_cell.length_b   1.000
_cell.length_c   1.000
_cell.angle_alpha   90.00
_cell.angle_beta   90.00
_cell.angle_gamma   90.00
#
_symmetry.space_group_name_H-M   'P 1'
#
loop_
_entity.id
_entity.type
_entity.pdbx_description
1 polymer ?
#
loop_
_entity_poly.entity_id
_entity_poly.type
_entity_poly.pdbx_seq_one_letter_code
_entity_poly.pdbx_strand_id
1 'polypeptide(L)'
;QNKFNDNIRNMVRKVYGTSASCAPFGSSVNGLATAGSDVDIILWFHQTPAERSEAVKRFRKLFFALRNRPGMQAQALFHARTPIIKLNTTDGVQADIALQMTDDLGPVQDAILLIQRSSKIDKRFRPLALLVKASP
;
A
#
# COMPACT_ATOMS: atom_id res chain seq x y z
N GLN A 1 -12.38 0.21 -5.16
CA GLN A 1 -11.20 0.50 -4.30
C GLN A 1 -11.57 0.73 -2.83
N ASN A 2 -12.51 1.62 -2.46
CA ASN A 2 -12.85 1.87 -1.05
C ASN A 2 -13.23 0.60 -0.25
N LYS A 3 -14.12 -0.24 -0.77
CA LYS A 3 -14.51 -1.52 -0.15
C LYS A 3 -13.31 -2.48 0.03
N PHE A 4 -12.37 -2.48 -0.92
CA PHE A 4 -11.15 -3.30 -0.83
C PHE A 4 -10.23 -2.79 0.29
N ASN A 5 -9.99 -1.47 0.35
CA ASN A 5 -9.20 -0.85 1.42
C ASN A 5 -9.76 -1.13 2.80
N ASP A 6 -11.09 -1.05 2.97
CA ASP A 6 -11.74 -1.38 4.24
C ASP A 6 -11.60 -2.87 4.59
N ASN A 7 -11.70 -3.77 3.60
CA ASN A 7 -11.46 -5.20 3.81
C ASN A 7 -10.02 -5.50 4.27
N ILE A 8 -9.03 -4.83 3.70
CA ILE A 8 -7.62 -4.97 4.11
C ILE A 8 -7.43 -4.37 5.51
N ARG A 9 -7.98 -3.19 5.81
CA ARG A 9 -7.93 -2.58 7.15
C ARG A 9 -8.54 -3.49 8.22
N ASN A 10 -9.68 -4.11 7.93
CA ASN A 10 -10.31 -5.08 8.82
C ASN A 10 -9.43 -6.33 9.01
N MET A 11 -8.73 -6.79 7.97
CA MET A 11 -7.79 -7.89 8.09
C MET A 11 -6.58 -7.53 8.97
N VAL A 12 -5.98 -6.36 8.75
CA VAL A 12 -4.87 -5.86 9.57
C VAL A 12 -5.30 -5.77 11.04
N ARG A 13 -6.48 -5.22 11.31
CA ARG A 13 -7.04 -5.17 12.68
C ARG A 13 -7.29 -6.57 13.25
N LYS A 14 -7.74 -7.53 12.45
CA LYS A 14 -7.94 -8.93 12.91
C LYS A 14 -6.62 -9.61 13.25
N VAL A 15 -5.56 -9.38 12.46
CA VAL A 15 -4.26 -10.03 12.65
C VAL A 15 -3.44 -9.39 13.77
N TYR A 16 -3.53 -8.07 13.93
CA TYR A 16 -2.63 -7.31 14.80
C TYR A 16 -3.35 -6.52 15.92
N GLY A 17 -4.69 -6.51 15.94
CA GLY A 17 -5.44 -5.69 16.89
C GLY A 17 -5.15 -4.20 16.70
N THR A 18 -4.70 -3.56 17.77
CA THR A 18 -4.29 -2.15 17.82
C THR A 18 -2.80 -1.94 17.62
N SER A 19 -2.01 -3.00 17.37
CA SER A 19 -0.54 -2.89 17.27
C SER A 19 -0.03 -2.49 15.88
N ALA A 20 -0.90 -2.48 14.87
CA ALA A 20 -0.58 -2.08 13.50
C ALA A 20 -1.72 -1.31 12.86
N SER A 21 -1.37 -0.46 11.89
CA SER A 21 -2.32 0.27 11.06
C SER A 21 -1.93 0.20 9.59
N CYS A 22 -2.87 0.49 8.72
CA CYS A 22 -2.62 0.59 7.29
C CYS A 22 -3.46 1.69 6.63
N ALA A 23 -2.95 2.24 5.53
CA ALA A 23 -3.61 3.26 4.74
C ALA A 23 -3.30 3.10 3.24
N PRO A 24 -4.19 3.51 2.34
CA PRO A 24 -3.85 3.60 0.92
C PRO A 24 -2.78 4.69 0.71
N PHE A 25 -1.86 4.47 -0.22
CA PHE A 25 -0.84 5.43 -0.64
C PHE A 25 -0.75 5.51 -2.17
N GLY A 26 0.28 6.20 -2.68
CA GLY A 26 0.60 6.19 -4.10
C GLY A 26 -0.49 6.81 -4.98
N SER A 27 -0.73 6.20 -6.14
CA SER A 27 -1.64 6.76 -7.14
C SER A 27 -3.09 6.84 -6.68
N SER A 28 -3.47 5.92 -5.79
CA SER A 28 -4.82 5.82 -5.20
C SER A 28 -5.21 7.05 -4.38
N VAL A 29 -4.25 7.85 -3.92
CA VAL A 29 -4.52 9.03 -3.09
C VAL A 29 -3.90 10.32 -3.64
N ASN A 30 -2.89 10.25 -4.50
CA ASN A 30 -2.25 11.44 -5.07
C ASN A 30 -3.03 12.06 -6.26
N GLY A 31 -4.12 11.42 -6.67
CA GLY A 31 -4.98 11.85 -7.76
C GLY A 31 -4.61 11.31 -9.14
N LEU A 32 -3.43 10.71 -9.34
CA LEU A 32 -2.96 10.20 -10.64
C LEU A 32 -3.35 8.73 -10.92
N ALA A 33 -4.31 8.19 -10.16
CA ALA A 33 -4.92 6.90 -10.47
C ALA A 33 -5.69 6.94 -11.80
N THR A 34 -5.57 5.86 -12.55
CA THR A 34 -6.34 5.56 -13.77
C THR A 34 -7.14 4.28 -13.58
N ALA A 35 -8.09 4.00 -14.48
CA ALA A 35 -8.77 2.71 -14.51
C ALA A 35 -7.72 1.59 -14.68
N GLY A 36 -7.74 0.61 -13.79
CA GLY A 36 -6.76 -0.48 -13.75
C GLY A 36 -5.47 -0.17 -12.98
N SER A 37 -5.34 0.99 -12.33
CA SER A 37 -4.20 1.22 -11.42
C SER A 37 -4.27 0.29 -10.20
N ASP A 38 -3.12 -0.27 -9.85
CA ASP A 38 -2.91 -1.07 -8.64
C ASP A 38 -3.24 -0.27 -7.38
N VAL A 39 -3.67 -0.97 -6.34
CA VAL A 39 -3.95 -0.40 -5.03
C VAL A 39 -2.72 -0.52 -4.14
N ASP A 40 -2.06 0.61 -3.94
CA ASP A 40 -0.92 0.73 -3.04
C ASP A 40 -1.40 0.91 -1.58
N ILE A 41 -0.97 0.04 -0.67
CA ILE A 41 -1.28 0.11 0.76
C ILE A 41 0.01 0.12 1.58
N ILE A 42 0.15 1.05 2.50
CA ILE A 42 1.25 1.08 3.45
C ILE A 42 0.77 0.52 4.79
N LEU A 43 1.60 -0.32 5.40
CA LEU A 43 1.38 -0.89 6.73
C LEU A 43 2.54 -0.52 7.64
N TRP A 44 2.24 -0.12 8.87
CA TRP A 44 3.23 0.17 9.90
C TRP A 44 2.79 -0.38 11.25
N PHE A 45 3.77 -0.63 12.12
CA PHE A 45 3.52 -1.02 13.51
C PHE A 45 3.62 0.20 14.41
N HIS A 46 2.71 0.34 15.37
CA HIS A 46 2.74 1.45 16.33
C HIS A 46 3.90 1.35 17.34
N GLN A 47 4.43 0.14 17.50
CA GLN A 47 5.69 -0.10 18.17
C GLN A 47 6.64 -0.65 17.12
N THR A 48 7.50 0.23 16.60
CA THR A 48 8.50 -0.11 15.60
C THR A 48 9.39 -1.24 16.13
N PRO A 49 9.44 -2.40 15.45
CA PRO A 49 10.32 -3.48 15.85
C PRO A 49 11.78 -3.01 15.82
N ALA A 50 12.56 -3.40 16.84
CA ALA A 50 13.98 -3.02 16.93
C ALA A 50 14.79 -3.57 15.75
N GLU A 51 14.38 -4.73 15.23
CA GLU A 51 15.05 -5.39 14.12
C GLU A 51 14.11 -5.60 12.92
N ARG A 52 14.73 -5.53 11.74
CA ARG A 52 14.05 -5.84 10.47
C ARG A 52 13.52 -7.26 10.42
N SER A 53 14.29 -8.22 10.94
CA SER A 53 13.94 -9.64 11.04
C SER A 53 12.58 -9.82 11.74
N GLU A 54 12.38 -9.10 12.84
CA GLU A 54 11.16 -9.13 13.64
C GLU A 54 9.98 -8.50 12.90
N ALA A 55 10.18 -7.33 12.29
CA ALA A 55 9.13 -6.67 11.50
C ALA A 55 8.65 -7.56 10.36
N VAL A 56 9.58 -8.20 9.63
CA VAL A 56 9.26 -9.15 8.56
C VAL A 56 8.56 -10.40 9.10
N LYS A 57 8.97 -10.91 10.28
CA LYS A 57 8.29 -12.03 10.95
C LYS A 57 6.84 -11.67 11.32
N ARG A 58 6.60 -10.46 11.82
CA ARG A 58 5.24 -9.96 12.07
C ARG A 58 4.47 -9.84 10.75
N PHE A 59 5.06 -9.21 9.73
CA PHE A 59 4.45 -9.01 8.41
C PHE A 59 4.08 -10.33 7.70
N ARG A 60 4.87 -11.39 7.89
CA ARG A 60 4.56 -12.76 7.45
C ARG A 60 3.22 -13.27 7.99
N LYS A 61 2.79 -12.87 9.19
CA LYS A 61 1.49 -13.27 9.74
C LYS A 61 0.34 -12.76 8.86
N LEU A 62 0.42 -11.50 8.40
CA LEU A 62 -0.57 -10.95 7.47
C LEU A 62 -0.54 -11.67 6.13
N PHE A 63 0.64 -11.98 5.60
CA PHE A 63 0.75 -12.76 4.36
C PHE A 63 -0.01 -14.09 4.45
N PHE A 64 0.18 -14.87 5.52
CA PHE A 64 -0.55 -16.13 5.68
C PHE A 64 -2.06 -15.93 5.84
N ALA A 65 -2.48 -14.89 6.57
CA ALA A 65 -3.90 -14.56 6.72
C ALA A 65 -4.57 -14.18 5.38
N LEU A 66 -3.84 -13.44 4.52
CA LEU A 66 -4.31 -13.06 3.19
C LEU A 66 -4.29 -14.24 2.22
N ARG A 67 -3.23 -15.05 2.23
CA ARG A 67 -3.07 -16.23 1.38
C ARG A 67 -4.15 -17.28 1.62
N ASN A 68 -4.61 -17.42 2.86
CA ASN A 68 -5.65 -18.39 3.22
C ASN A 68 -7.08 -17.86 2.98
N ARG A 69 -7.23 -16.65 2.44
CA ARG A 69 -8.54 -16.06 2.18
C ARG A 69 -9.07 -16.48 0.80
N PRO A 70 -10.31 -17.01 0.71
CA PRO A 70 -10.92 -17.29 -0.58
C PRO A 70 -10.99 -16.05 -1.46
N GLY A 71 -10.70 -16.22 -2.76
CA GLY A 71 -10.73 -15.14 -3.74
C GLY A 71 -9.51 -14.21 -3.73
N MET A 72 -8.46 -14.55 -2.97
CA MET A 72 -7.19 -13.82 -2.95
C MET A 72 -6.02 -14.73 -3.30
N GLN A 73 -5.14 -14.25 -4.18
CA GLN A 73 -3.81 -14.81 -4.41
C GLN A 73 -2.79 -13.84 -3.84
N ALA A 74 -1.87 -14.34 -3.02
CA ALA A 74 -0.86 -13.53 -2.36
C ALA A 74 0.55 -14.05 -2.69
N GLN A 75 1.45 -13.13 -3.06
CA GLN A 75 2.87 -13.37 -3.24
C GLN A 75 3.66 -12.40 -2.36
N ALA A 76 4.77 -12.85 -1.77
CA ALA A 76 5.57 -12.01 -0.89
C ALA A 76 6.99 -11.78 -1.42
N LEU A 77 7.48 -10.56 -1.25
CA LEU A 77 8.83 -10.11 -1.54
C LEU A 77 9.50 -9.60 -0.26
N PHE A 78 9.73 -10.49 0.71
CA PHE A 78 10.21 -10.09 2.05
C PHE A 78 11.67 -9.60 2.09
N HIS A 79 12.47 -9.99 1.10
CA HIS A 79 13.90 -9.65 1.02
C HIS A 79 14.16 -8.37 0.21
N ALA A 80 13.14 -7.77 -0.42
CA ALA A 80 13.26 -6.49 -1.12
C ALA A 80 13.56 -5.35 -0.11
N ARG A 81 14.16 -4.24 -0.55
CA ARG A 81 14.51 -3.09 0.32
C ARG A 81 13.34 -2.68 1.22
N THR A 82 12.16 -2.56 0.63
CA THR A 82 10.87 -2.47 1.34
C THR A 82 10.16 -3.81 1.17
N PRO A 83 9.87 -4.56 2.24
CA PRO A 83 9.10 -5.80 2.14
C PRO A 83 7.70 -5.54 1.60
N ILE A 84 7.25 -6.33 0.62
CA ILE A 84 5.95 -6.16 -0.03
C ILE A 84 5.18 -7.49 -0.07
N ILE A 85 3.85 -7.42 0.09
CA ILE A 85 2.90 -8.49 -0.26
C ILE A 85 2.10 -8.02 -1.47
N LYS A 86 2.26 -8.71 -2.59
CA LYS A 86 1.46 -8.54 -3.79
C LYS A 86 0.18 -9.36 -3.69
N LEU A 87 -0.94 -8.77 -4.04
CA LEU A 87 -2.27 -9.38 -3.99
C LEU A 87 -2.95 -9.26 -5.35
N ASN A 88 -3.55 -10.36 -5.78
CA ASN A 88 -4.49 -10.39 -6.89
C ASN A 88 -5.80 -10.99 -6.39
N THR A 89 -6.91 -10.30 -6.63
CA THR A 89 -8.24 -10.81 -6.30
C THR A 89 -8.95 -11.36 -7.53
N THR A 90 -9.93 -12.24 -7.31
CA THR A 90 -10.73 -12.83 -8.40
C THR A 90 -11.60 -11.81 -9.13
N ASP A 91 -11.93 -10.68 -8.50
CA ASP A 91 -12.62 -9.54 -9.14
C ASP A 91 -11.65 -8.58 -9.85
N GLY A 92 -10.37 -8.96 -10.02
CA GLY A 92 -9.40 -8.27 -10.84
C GLY A 92 -8.67 -7.10 -10.16
N VAL A 93 -8.80 -6.94 -8.84
CA VAL A 93 -8.05 -5.93 -8.09
C VAL A 93 -6.63 -6.44 -7.85
N GLN A 94 -5.66 -5.64 -8.27
CA GLN A 94 -4.25 -5.82 -7.95
C GLN A 94 -3.86 -4.85 -6.84
N ALA A 95 -3.07 -5.30 -5.87
CA ALA A 95 -2.67 -4.46 -4.74
C ALA A 95 -1.30 -4.84 -4.20
N ASP A 96 -0.52 -3.82 -3.83
CA ASP A 96 0.77 -3.97 -3.18
C ASP A 96 0.67 -3.44 -1.76
N ILE A 97 0.86 -4.33 -0.78
CA ILE A 97 0.96 -3.95 0.64
C ILE A 97 2.45 -3.84 0.98
N ALA A 98 2.93 -2.63 1.24
CA ALA A 98 4.31 -2.36 1.63
C ALA A 98 4.45 -2.21 3.15
N LEU A 99 5.48 -2.82 3.72
CA LEU A 99 5.84 -2.65 5.13
C LEU A 99 6.73 -1.41 5.31
N GLN A 100 6.23 -0.43 6.05
CA GLN A 100 7.03 0.67 6.56
C GLN A 100 7.79 0.19 7.81
N MET A 101 9.10 0.40 7.79
CA MET A 101 10.01 0.00 8.87
C MET A 101 10.07 1.00 10.03
N THR A 102 9.34 2.11 9.91
CA THR A 102 9.21 3.19 10.89
C THR A 102 7.74 3.48 11.13
N ASP A 103 7.42 4.05 12.28
CA ASP A 103 6.10 4.64 12.56
C ASP A 103 5.96 6.06 11.98
N ASP A 104 7.07 6.70 11.63
CA ASP A 104 7.09 7.96 10.89
C ASP A 104 6.59 7.76 9.44
N LEU A 105 5.40 8.31 9.18
CA LEU A 105 4.78 8.35 7.85
C LEU A 105 5.00 9.70 7.13
N GLY A 106 5.69 10.66 7.75
CA GLY A 106 5.94 12.00 7.21
C GLY A 106 6.44 11.97 5.78
N PRO A 107 7.52 11.24 5.44
CA PRO A 107 8.04 11.17 4.07
C PRO A 107 7.03 10.67 3.04
N VAL A 108 6.17 9.71 3.41
CA VAL A 108 5.14 9.16 2.53
C VAL A 108 4.02 10.16 2.32
N GLN A 109 3.60 10.84 3.39
CA GLN A 109 2.60 11.90 3.33
C GLN A 109 3.10 13.09 2.52
N ASP A 110 4.35 13.51 2.70
CA ASP A 110 4.97 14.61 1.98
C ASP A 110 5.04 14.33 0.48
N ALA A 111 5.40 13.10 0.08
CA ALA A 111 5.40 12.70 -1.32
C ALA A 111 3.99 12.77 -1.95
N ILE A 112 2.96 12.32 -1.23
CA ILE A 112 1.57 12.42 -1.69
C ILE A 112 1.15 13.89 -1.82
N LEU A 113 1.41 14.69 -0.79
CA LEU A 113 1.04 16.10 -0.74
C LEU A 113 1.76 16.90 -1.81
N LEU A 114 3.03 16.61 -2.08
CA LEU A 114 3.79 17.27 -3.14
C LEU A 114 3.12 17.05 -4.50
N ILE A 115 2.78 15.81 -4.85
CA ILE A 115 2.11 15.50 -6.13
C ILE A 115 0.73 16.18 -6.19
N GLN A 116 -0.05 16.10 -5.11
CA GLN A 116 -1.36 16.75 -5.05
C GLN A 116 -1.25 18.27 -5.21
N ARG A 117 -0.28 18.91 -4.56
CA ARG A 117 -0.04 20.36 -4.68
C ARG A 117 0.42 20.73 -6.08
N SER A 118 1.35 19.98 -6.67
CA SER A 118 1.78 20.18 -8.06
C SER A 118 0.63 20.12 -9.05
N SER A 119 -0.34 19.22 -8.83
CA SER A 119 -1.55 19.13 -9.67
C SER A 119 -2.47 20.36 -9.57
N LYS A 120 -2.38 21.12 -8.48
CA LYS A 120 -3.14 22.37 -8.26
C LYS A 120 -2.40 23.61 -8.76
N ILE A 121 -1.07 23.56 -8.83
CA ILE A 121 -0.25 24.68 -9.33
C ILE A 121 -0.51 24.90 -10.83
N ASP A 122 -0.50 23.82 -11.62
CA ASP A 122 -0.72 23.90 -13.06
C ASP A 122 -1.68 22.81 -13.54
N LYS A 123 -2.78 23.21 -14.19
CA LYS A 123 -3.78 22.30 -14.75
C LYS A 123 -3.22 21.31 -15.78
N ARG A 124 -2.07 21.61 -16.39
CA ARG A 124 -1.35 20.75 -17.36
C ARG A 124 -0.55 19.66 -16.68
N PHE A 125 -0.24 19.77 -15.39
CA PHE A 125 0.55 18.78 -14.66
C PHE A 125 -0.09 17.40 -14.74
N ARG A 126 -1.38 17.30 -14.40
CA ARG A 126 -2.11 16.03 -14.42
C ARG A 126 -2.10 15.34 -15.79
N PRO A 127 -2.55 15.96 -16.90
CA PRO A 127 -2.56 15.30 -18.20
C PRO A 127 -1.14 14.93 -18.68
N LEU A 128 -0.12 15.75 -18.42
CA LEU A 128 1.27 15.42 -18.74
C LEU A 128 1.79 14.22 -17.93
N ALA A 129 1.52 14.19 -16.63
CA ALA A 129 1.91 13.06 -15.78
C ALA A 129 1.22 11.75 -16.21
N LEU A 130 -0.05 11.83 -16.60
CA LEU A 130 -0.79 10.67 -17.13
C LEU A 130 -0.28 10.24 -18.50
N LEU A 131 0.12 11.17 -19.37
CA LEU A 131 0.73 10.87 -20.67
C LEU A 131 2.05 10.11 -20.49
N VAL A 132 2.93 10.60 -19.61
CA VAL A 132 4.21 9.93 -19.30
C VAL A 132 3.97 8.55 -18.68
N LYS A 133 2.98 8.40 -17.81
CA LYS A 133 2.62 7.10 -17.21
C LYS A 133 2.06 6.10 -18.23
N ALA A 134 1.44 6.58 -19.30
CA ALA A 134 0.89 5.75 -20.37
C ALA A 134 1.91 5.43 -21.48
N SER A 135 3.08 6.08 -21.47
CA SER A 135 4.16 5.77 -22.41
C SER A 135 4.75 4.39 -22.12
N PRO A 136 4.88 3.52 -23.13
CA PRO A 136 5.41 2.17 -22.99
C PRO A 136 6.90 2.12 -22.60
#